data_AF-A0A2K5PA98-F1
#
_entry.id   AF-A0A2K5PA98-F1
#
_cell.length_a   1.000
_cell.length_b   1.000
_cell.length_c   1.000
_cell.angle_alpha   90.00
_cell.angle_beta   90.00
_cell.angle_gamma   90.00
#
_symmetry.space_group_name_H-M   'P 1'
#
loop_
_entity.id
_entity.type
_entity.pdbx_description
1 polymer ?
#
loop_
_entity_poly.entity_id
_entity_poly.type
_entity_poly.pdbx_seq_one_letter_code
_entity_poly.pdbx_strand_id
1 'polypeptide(L)' 'MAGVLKKTTGLVGLAVCNTPHERLRILYTKILDVLEDIPKNAAYRKYTEQIINEKFPTSVAPIILEVHKH' A
#
# COMPACT_ATOMS: atom_id res chain seq x y z
N MET A 1 10.29 -8.80 -16.38
CA MET A 1 11.70 -8.54 -16.03
C MET A 1 11.76 -8.07 -14.58
N ALA A 2 12.38 -8.84 -13.69
CA ALA A 2 12.50 -8.51 -12.27
C ALA A 2 13.49 -7.36 -12.08
N GLY A 3 13.01 -6.12 -12.26
CA GLY A 3 13.78 -4.91 -12.01
C GLY A 3 14.22 -4.86 -10.56
N VAL A 4 15.54 -4.86 -10.34
CA VAL A 4 16.27 -4.47 -9.12
C VAL A 4 15.50 -4.76 -7.82
N LEU A 5 15.63 -5.99 -7.31
CA LEU A 5 15.27 -6.27 -5.91
C LEU A 5 16.14 -5.39 -4.99
N LYS A 6 15.49 -4.57 -4.15
CA LYS A 6 16.17 -3.80 -3.11
C LYS A 6 16.96 -4.77 -2.21
N LYS A 7 18.26 -4.51 -2.00
CA LYS A 7 19.09 -5.35 -1.11
C LYS A 7 18.89 -5.02 0.36
N THR A 8 18.67 -3.75 0.68
CA THR A 8 18.46 -3.25 2.04
C THR A 8 17.46 -2.09 2.04
N THR A 9 16.78 -1.86 3.16
CA THR A 9 15.92 -0.69 3.38
C THR A 9 16.71 0.51 3.91
N GLY A 10 17.92 0.30 4.43
CA GLY A 10 18.73 1.33 5.10
C GLY A 10 18.24 1.66 6.53
N LEU A 11 17.23 0.95 7.03
CA LEU A 11 16.61 1.18 8.34
C LEU A 11 16.81 -0.05 9.24
N VAL A 12 17.24 0.18 10.49
CA VAL A 12 17.41 -0.90 11.48
C VAL A 12 16.03 -1.50 11.81
N GLY A 13 15.94 -2.83 11.80
CA GLY A 13 14.72 -3.55 12.15
C GLY A 13 13.64 -3.62 11.06
N LEU A 14 13.85 -3.00 9.88
CA LEU A 14 12.88 -3.06 8.77
C LEU A 14 13.40 -3.95 7.64
N ALA A 15 12.87 -5.17 7.54
CA ALA A 15 13.23 -6.11 6.49
C ALA A 15 12.68 -5.69 5.11
N VAL A 16 13.41 -6.03 4.04
CA VAL A 16 12.93 -5.84 2.66
C VAL A 16 11.81 -6.84 2.36
N CYS A 17 10.70 -6.36 1.79
CA CYS A 17 9.62 -7.22 1.30
C CYS A 17 9.87 -7.60 -0.16
N ASN A 18 9.76 -8.89 -0.48
CA ASN A 18 9.99 -9.42 -1.83
C ASN A 18 8.79 -9.19 -2.77
N THR A 19 7.56 -9.15 -2.23
CA THR A 19 6.32 -8.97 -3.00
C THR A 19 5.50 -7.79 -2.46
N PRO A 20 6.05 -6.56 -2.49
CA PRO A 20 5.42 -5.41 -1.83
C PRO A 20 4.04 -5.08 -2.40
N HIS A 21 3.82 -5.20 -3.72
CA HIS A 21 2.52 -4.93 -4.33
C HIS A 21 1.42 -5.90 -3.89
N GLU A 22 1.73 -7.20 -3.87
CA GLU A 22 0.79 -8.23 -3.41
C GLU A 22 0.47 -8.04 -1.92
N ARG A 23 1.51 -7.79 -1.10
CA ARG A 23 1.33 -7.53 0.32
C ARG A 23 0.50 -6.28 0.59
N LEU A 24 0.77 -5.19 -0.12
CA LEU A 24 0.00 -3.94 0.00
C LEU A 24 -1.44 -4.12 -0.45
N ARG A 25 -1.69 -4.86 -1.54
CA ARG A 25 -3.05 -5.17 -2.00
C ARG A 25 -3.84 -5.93 -0.93
N ILE A 26 -3.23 -6.95 -0.31
CA ILE A 26 -3.85 -7.71 0.78
C ILE A 26 -4.13 -6.81 1.99
N LEU A 27 -3.23 -5.89 2.33
CA LEU A 27 -3.44 -4.98 3.46
C LEU A 27 -4.56 -3.98 3.18
N TYR A 28 -4.58 -3.35 2.01
CA TYR A 28 -5.61 -2.38 1.66
C TYR A 28 -7.00 -3.01 1.55
N THR A 29 -7.11 -4.21 0.97
CA THR A 29 -8.38 -4.96 0.95
C THR A 29 -8.88 -5.24 2.35
N LYS A 30 -8.03 -5.76 3.25
CA LYS A 30 -8.41 -5.97 4.66
C LYS A 30 -8.86 -4.71 5.37
N ILE A 31 -8.23 -3.57 5.09
CA ILE A 31 -8.67 -2.30 5.69
C ILE A 31 -10.05 -1.91 5.15
N LEU A 32 -10.29 -2.04 3.84
CA LEU A 32 -11.61 -1.78 3.26
C LEU A 32 -12.68 -2.71 3.85
N ASP A 33 -12.37 -4.00 4.02
CA ASP A 33 -13.28 -4.97 4.65
C ASP A 33 -13.68 -4.53 6.06
N VAL A 34 -12.73 -4.08 6.89
CA VAL A 34 -13.01 -3.57 8.25
C VAL A 34 -13.78 -2.24 8.22
N LEU A 35 -13.57 -1.40 7.21
CA LEU A 35 -14.32 -0.15 7.06
C LEU A 35 -15.78 -0.40 6.71
N GLU A 36 -16.15 -1.58 6.19
CA GLU A 36 -17.56 -1.90 5.87
C GLU A 36 -18.46 -1.85 7.10
N ASP A 37 -17.94 -2.23 8.27
CA ASP A 37 -18.63 -2.20 9.57
C ASP A 37 -18.84 -0.78 10.12
N ILE A 38 -18.15 0.23 9.59
CA ILE A 38 -18.25 1.62 10.04
C ILE A 38 -19.35 2.35 9.25
N PRO A 39 -20.23 3.15 9.88
CA PRO A 39 -21.25 3.91 9.15
C PRO A 39 -20.68 4.78 8.01
N LYS A 40 -21.34 4.78 6.84
CA LYS A 40 -20.90 5.52 5.62
C LYS A 40 -20.77 7.03 5.82
N ASN A 41 -21.49 7.60 6.78
CA ASN A 41 -21.45 9.02 7.12
C ASN A 41 -20.31 9.38 8.08
N ALA A 42 -19.59 8.39 8.62
CA ALA A 42 -18.44 8.65 9.48
C ALA A 42 -17.31 9.29 8.66
N ALA A 43 -16.87 10.47 9.10
CA ALA A 43 -15.76 11.18 8.46
C ALA A 43 -14.51 10.30 8.34
N TYR A 44 -14.22 9.48 9.36
CA TYR A 44 -13.10 8.54 9.35
C TYR A 44 -13.18 7.55 8.18
N ARG A 45 -14.34 6.91 7.96
CA ARG A 45 -14.54 5.98 6.84
C ARG A 45 -14.33 6.69 5.50
N LYS A 46 -14.99 7.84 5.31
CA LYS A 46 -14.92 8.62 4.07
C LYS A 46 -13.48 8.99 3.68
N TYR A 47 -12.71 9.54 4.61
CA TYR A 47 -11.33 9.96 4.32
C TYR A 47 -10.38 8.78 4.20
N THR A 48 -10.59 7.72 4.97
CA THR A 48 -9.73 6.52 4.90
C THR A 48 -9.95 5.77 3.58
N GLU A 49 -11.19 5.60 3.14
CA GLU A 49 -11.52 5.02 1.82
C GLU A 49 -10.90 5.85 0.68
N GLN A 50 -10.97 7.18 0.75
CA GLN A 50 -10.36 8.06 -0.24
C GLN A 50 -8.83 7.83 -0.34
N ILE A 51 -8.13 7.87 0.81
CA ILE A 51 -6.66 7.68 0.85
C ILE A 51 -6.27 6.29 0.32
N ILE A 52 -7.04 5.26 0.68
CA ILE A 52 -6.78 3.89 0.22
C ILE A 52 -7.00 3.79 -1.28
N ASN A 53 -8.09 4.34 -1.81
CA ASN A 53 -8.36 4.31 -3.25
C ASN A 53 -7.33 5.09 -4.07
N GLU A 54 -6.79 6.19 -3.54
CA GLU A 54 -5.68 6.94 -4.16
C GLU A 54 -4.35 6.17 -4.14
N LYS A 55 -4.07 5.44 -3.06
CA LYS A 55 -2.84 4.67 -2.86
C LYS A 55 -2.94 3.22 -3.36
N PHE A 56 -4.14 2.76 -3.70
CA PHE A 56 -4.37 1.38 -4.12
C PHE A 56 -3.54 1.15 -5.37
N PRO A 57 -2.65 0.14 -5.37
CA PRO A 57 -1.69 -0.02 -6.44
C PRO A 57 -2.44 -0.26 -7.76
N THR A 58 -2.50 0.77 -8.60
CA THR A 58 -2.87 0.63 -10.01
C THR A 58 -1.88 -0.34 -10.64
N SER A 59 -2.39 -1.31 -11.38
CA SER A 59 -1.68 -2.52 -11.82
C SER A 59 -0.55 -2.29 -12.84
N VAL A 60 -0.10 -1.05 -13.01
CA VAL A 60 0.83 -0.61 -14.05
C VAL A 60 1.81 0.45 -13.54
N ALA A 61 2.64 0.11 -12.55
CA ALA A 61 3.85 0.90 -12.29
C ALA A 61 4.99 0.00 -11.76
N PRO A 62 6.08 -0.20 -12.53
CA PRO A 62 7.23 -0.95 -12.07
C PRO A 62 8.16 -0.03 -11.27
N ILE A 63 7.71 0.59 -10.18
CA ILE A 63 8.59 1.56 -9.51
C ILE A 63 8.43 1.59 -7.98
N ILE A 64 9.02 0.59 -7.33
CA ILE A 64 9.45 0.68 -5.92
C ILE A 64 10.44 1.86 -5.72
N LEU A 65 11.05 2.37 -6.80
CA LEU A 65 11.92 3.56 -6.79
C LEU A 65 11.17 4.91 -6.88
N GLU A 66 9.91 5.00 -7.36
CA GLU A 66 9.23 6.29 -7.55
C GLU A 66 8.38 6.65 -6.32
N VAL A 67 7.85 5.66 -5.59
CA VAL A 67 7.05 5.89 -4.37
C VAL A 67 7.88 6.52 -3.24
N HIS A 68 9.22 6.38 -3.28
CA HIS A 68 10.15 6.89 -2.26
C HIS A 68 11.00 8.09 -2.77
N LYS A 69 10.57 8.78 -3.83
CA LYS A 69 11.33 9.87 -4.45
C LYS A 69 10.86 11.24 -3.93
N HIS A 70 11.07 11.48 -2.64
CA HIS A 70 11.03 12.80 -2.01
C HIS A 70 12.12 12.89 -0.96
#